data_AF-A0A6A3MNY3-F1
#
_entry.id   AF-A0A6A3MNY3-F1
#
_cell.length_a   1.000
_cell.length_b   1.000
_cell.length_c   1.000
_cell.angle_alpha   90.00
_cell.angle_beta   90.00
_cell.angle_gamma   90.00
#
_symmetry.space_group_name_H-M   'P 1'
#
loop_
_entity.id
_entity.type
_entity.pdbx_description
1 polymer ?
#
loop_
_entity_poly.entity_id
_entity_poly.type
_entity_poly.pdbx_seq_one_letter_code
_entity_poly.pdbx_strand_id
1 'polypeptide(L)'
;MFNMLCGQKLGKEKGTLFVLMFAGWSHAGIHYVALYAVFETDGKLRFPLLGLSPLEDSSQTADAQIKLFGNIIDAYDKTNDMVGFLVGDNRATNQSIAKSP
;
A
#
# COMPACT_ATOMS: atom_id res chain seq x y z
N MET A 1 0.81 -17.49 -7.06
CA MET A 1 1.91 -16.63 -7.56
C MET A 1 1.28 -15.52 -8.39
N PHE A 2 1.03 -14.35 -7.79
CA PHE A 2 0.50 -13.18 -8.52
C PHE A 2 1.65 -12.52 -9.28
N ASN A 3 1.42 -12.17 -10.55
CA ASN A 3 2.47 -11.94 -11.53
C ASN A 3 3.27 -10.65 -11.26
N MET A 4 4.58 -10.80 -11.08
CA MET A 4 5.53 -9.89 -10.40
C MET A 4 6.22 -8.86 -11.32
N LEU A 5 5.87 -8.80 -12.60
CA LEU A 5 6.62 -8.01 -13.60
C LEU A 5 6.54 -6.49 -13.36
N CYS A 6 5.41 -5.99 -12.85
CA CYS A 6 5.24 -4.57 -12.59
C CYS A 6 5.84 -4.14 -11.23
N GLY A 7 5.84 -5.03 -10.23
CA GLY A 7 6.56 -4.82 -8.96
C GLY A 7 8.08 -4.81 -9.14
N GLN A 8 8.62 -5.64 -10.04
CA GLN A 8 10.05 -5.58 -10.38
C GLN A 8 10.46 -4.28 -11.07
N LYS A 9 9.57 -3.67 -11.87
CA LYS A 9 9.81 -2.33 -12.44
C LYS A 9 9.86 -1.26 -11.35
N LEU A 10 8.90 -1.28 -10.43
CA LEU A 10 8.91 -0.38 -9.27
C LEU A 10 10.21 -0.50 -8.49
N GLY A 11 10.67 -1.71 -8.14
CA GLY A 11 11.95 -1.91 -7.43
C GLY A 11 13.16 -1.31 -8.13
N LYS A 12 13.20 -1.34 -9.47
CA LYS A 12 14.31 -0.79 -10.27
C LYS A 12 14.29 0.73 -10.41
N GLU A 13 13.11 1.36 -10.33
CA GLU A 13 12.98 2.83 -10.40
C GLU A 13 13.39 3.46 -9.05
N LYS A 14 14.61 4.02 -8.99
CA LYS A 14 15.14 4.69 -7.80
C LYS A 14 14.77 6.18 -7.83
N GLY A 15 14.22 6.69 -6.72
CA GLY A 15 13.95 8.12 -6.54
C GLY A 15 12.65 8.66 -7.15
N THR A 16 11.81 7.78 -7.74
CA THR A 16 10.49 8.18 -8.26
C THR A 16 9.47 8.22 -7.13
N LEU A 17 8.77 9.35 -6.98
CA LEU A 17 7.60 9.46 -6.11
C LEU A 17 6.47 8.60 -6.68
N PHE A 18 5.82 7.82 -5.82
CA PHE A 18 4.63 7.05 -6.17
C PHE A 18 3.52 7.27 -5.15
N VAL A 19 2.31 6.90 -5.54
CA VAL A 19 1.13 6.95 -4.68
C VAL A 19 0.85 5.55 -4.14
N LEU A 20 0.49 5.46 -2.86
CA LEU A 20 -0.04 4.24 -2.29
C LEU A 20 -1.57 4.29 -2.31
N MET A 21 -2.20 3.32 -2.97
CA MET A 21 -3.65 3.15 -2.95
C MET A 21 -4.00 1.88 -2.18
N PHE A 22 -4.96 1.96 -1.28
CA PHE A 22 -5.33 0.83 -0.44
C PHE A 22 -6.84 0.72 -0.24
N ALA A 23 -7.29 -0.51 0.00
CA ALA A 23 -8.69 -0.81 0.31
C ALA A 23 -8.75 -1.89 1.39
N GLY A 24 -9.58 -1.63 2.41
CA GLY A 24 -9.87 -2.59 3.47
C GLY A 24 -11.28 -3.17 3.32
N TRP A 25 -11.45 -4.49 3.45
CA TRP A 25 -12.77 -5.12 3.43
C TRP A 25 -12.80 -6.34 4.34
N SER A 26 -14.00 -6.76 4.76
CA SER A 26 -14.17 -7.97 5.56
C SER A 26 -14.89 -9.06 4.77
N HIS A 27 -14.42 -10.30 4.90
CA HIS A 27 -15.08 -11.47 4.34
C HIS A 27 -14.92 -12.66 5.29
N ALA A 28 -16.03 -13.37 5.55
CA ALA A 28 -16.05 -14.57 6.41
C ALA A 28 -15.39 -14.38 7.79
N GLY A 29 -15.55 -13.21 8.41
CA GLY A 29 -14.99 -12.90 9.73
C GLY A 29 -13.52 -12.48 9.74
N ILE A 30 -12.88 -12.35 8.59
CA ILE A 30 -11.49 -11.88 8.46
C ILE A 30 -11.49 -10.50 7.79
N HIS A 31 -10.76 -9.55 8.35
CA HIS A 31 -10.53 -8.26 7.71
C HIS A 31 -9.29 -8.36 6.81
N TYR A 32 -9.34 -7.78 5.62
CA TYR A 32 -8.26 -7.81 4.65
C TYR A 32 -7.89 -6.39 4.27
N VAL A 33 -6.60 -6.17 3.98
CA VAL A 33 -6.12 -4.94 3.37
C VAL A 33 -5.30 -5.28 2.14
N ALA A 34 -5.66 -4.68 1.01
CA ALA A 34 -4.87 -4.66 -0.21
C ALA A 34 -4.14 -3.33 -0.33
N LEU A 35 -2.86 -3.39 -0.74
CA LEU A 35 -2.02 -2.23 -1.00
C LEU A 35 -1.51 -2.26 -2.44
N TYR A 36 -1.67 -1.16 -3.16
CA TYR A 36 -1.22 -0.94 -4.52
C TYR A 36 -0.25 0.23 -4.56
N ALA A 37 0.76 0.15 -5.42
CA ALA A 37 1.48 1.35 -5.87
C ALA A 37 0.78 1.90 -7.11
N VAL A 38 0.76 3.23 -7.26
CA VAL A 38 0.27 3.94 -8.42
C VAL A 38 1.34 4.89 -8.91
N PHE A 39 1.80 4.69 -10.14
CA PHE A 39 2.88 5.49 -10.74
C PHE A 39 2.78 5.44 -12.27
N GLU A 40 3.39 6.42 -12.92
CA GLU A 40 3.49 6.50 -14.37
C GLU A 40 4.87 6.01 -14.82
N THR A 41 4.90 5.18 -15.86
CA THR A 41 6.15 4.75 -16.53
C THR A 41 5.87 4.53 -18.02
N ASP A 42 6.72 5.09 -18.89
CA ASP A 42 6.61 5.03 -20.35
C ASP A 42 5.27 5.58 -20.93
N GLY A 43 4.78 6.69 -20.37
CA GLY A 43 3.49 7.30 -20.70
C GLY A 43 2.28 6.50 -20.23
N LYS A 44 2.46 5.49 -19.36
CA LYS A 44 1.41 4.56 -18.94
C LYS A 44 1.29 4.50 -17.43
N LEU A 45 0.08 4.74 -16.95
CA LEU A 45 -0.26 4.57 -15.54
C LEU A 45 -0.26 3.09 -15.15
N ARG A 46 0.38 2.79 -14.02
CA ARG A 46 0.55 1.45 -13.44
C ARG A 46 -0.09 1.39 -12.08
N PHE A 47 -0.66 0.23 -11.75
CA PHE A 47 -1.34 -0.02 -10.48
C PHE A 47 -1.03 -1.43 -9.95
N PRO A 48 0.25 -1.83 -9.76
CA PRO A 48 0.54 -3.16 -9.25
C PRO A 48 0.03 -3.35 -7.82
N LEU A 49 -0.58 -4.50 -7.56
CA LEU A 49 -0.81 -4.98 -6.19
C LEU A 49 0.54 -5.31 -5.57
N LEU A 50 0.90 -4.63 -4.48
CA LEU A 50 2.13 -4.86 -3.73
C LEU A 50 1.96 -5.94 -2.67
N GLY A 51 0.80 -5.95 -2.02
CA GLY A 51 0.51 -6.88 -0.93
C GLY A 51 -0.97 -7.00 -0.64
N LEU A 52 -1.35 -8.17 -0.13
CA LEU A 52 -2.67 -8.49 0.40
C LEU A 52 -2.46 -9.23 1.72
N SER A 53 -2.94 -8.67 2.82
CA SER A 53 -2.80 -9.27 4.14
C SER A 53 -4.17 -9.42 4.80
N PRO A 54 -4.47 -10.57 5.43
CA PRO A 54 -5.46 -10.59 6.48
C PRO A 54 -4.95 -9.77 7.67
N LEU A 55 -5.87 -9.12 8.38
CA LEU A 55 -5.66 -8.40 9.62
C LEU A 55 -6.43 -9.12 10.73
N GLU A 56 -5.73 -9.43 11.81
CA GLU A 56 -6.34 -9.78 13.09
C GLU A 56 -6.97 -8.53 13.74
N ASP A 57 -7.92 -8.69 14.66
CA ASP A 57 -8.67 -7.57 15.25
C ASP A 57 -7.76 -6.49 15.88
N SER A 58 -6.67 -6.91 16.53
CA SER A 58 -5.67 -6.01 17.13
C SER A 58 -4.83 -5.23 16.10
N SER A 59 -4.85 -5.66 14.83
CA SER A 59 -4.06 -5.07 13.73
C SER A 59 -4.88 -4.14 12.82
N GLN A 60 -6.14 -3.87 13.15
CA GLN A 60 -6.99 -2.94 12.40
C GLN A 60 -6.75 -1.46 12.75
N THR A 61 -5.86 -1.14 13.68
CA THR A 61 -5.52 0.25 14.05
C THR A 61 -4.76 0.97 12.94
N ALA A 62 -4.77 2.30 12.95
CA ALA A 62 -4.02 3.11 11.99
C ALA A 62 -2.51 2.80 12.05
N ASP A 63 -1.94 2.74 13.25
CA ASP A 63 -0.50 2.46 13.45
C ASP A 63 -0.09 1.08 12.93
N ALA A 64 -0.92 0.06 13.17
CA ALA A 64 -0.67 -1.29 12.67
C ALA A 64 -0.70 -1.35 11.14
N GLN A 65 -1.64 -0.64 10.51
CA GLN A 65 -1.73 -0.55 9.06
C GLN A 65 -0.57 0.27 8.46
N ILE A 66 -0.17 1.38 9.07
CA ILE A 66 1.01 2.17 8.64
C ILE A 66 2.27 1.30 8.68
N LYS A 67 2.46 0.54 9.77
CA LYS A 67 3.57 -0.40 9.89
C LYS A 67 3.52 -1.50 8.83
N LEU A 68 2.34 -2.04 8.54
CA LEU A 68 2.14 -3.01 7.47
C LEU A 68 2.53 -2.42 6.11
N PHE A 69 2.13 -1.19 5.80
CA PHE A 69 2.47 -0.52 4.55
C PHE A 69 3.99 -0.35 4.40
N GLY A 70 4.66 0.12 5.46
CA GLY A 70 6.11 0.22 5.52
C GLY A 70 6.81 -1.11 5.21
N ASN A 71 6.38 -2.19 5.88
CA ASN A 71 6.93 -3.53 5.65
C ASN A 71 6.72 -4.01 4.20
N ILE A 72 5.55 -3.71 3.60
CA ILE A 72 5.26 -4.12 2.22
C ILE A 72 6.17 -3.37 1.25
N ILE A 73 6.33 -2.05 1.39
CA ILE A 73 7.14 -1.27 0.44
C ILE A 73 8.65 -1.52 0.60
N ASP A 74 9.10 -1.85 1.81
CA ASP A 74 10.50 -2.23 2.10
C ASP A 74 10.90 -3.49 1.33
N ALA A 75 9.98 -4.44 1.17
CA ALA A 75 10.20 -5.64 0.33
C ALA A 75 10.42 -5.33 -1.18
N TYR A 76 10.19 -4.08 -1.61
CA TYR A 76 10.46 -3.59 -2.96
C TYR A 76 11.57 -2.53 -3.00
N ASP A 77 12.41 -2.45 -1.96
CA ASP A 77 13.49 -1.47 -1.81
C ASP A 77 12.96 -0.02 -1.89
N LYS A 78 11.79 0.24 -1.29
CA LYS A 78 11.17 1.57 -1.19
C LYS A 78 11.08 2.04 0.24
N THR A 79 11.13 3.36 0.41
CA THR A 79 11.02 4.03 1.70
C THR A 79 9.76 4.91 1.74
N ASN A 80 9.33 5.29 2.94
CA ASN A 80 8.20 6.20 3.12
C ASN A 80 8.42 7.55 2.43
N ASP A 81 9.67 8.03 2.32
CA ASP A 81 10.01 9.28 1.62
C ASP A 81 9.68 9.26 0.12
N MET A 82 9.51 8.06 -0.47
CA MET A 82 9.10 7.89 -1.86
C MET A 82 7.58 7.87 -2.05
N VAL A 83 6.81 7.85 -0.96
CA VAL A 83 5.35 7.87 -1.00
C VAL A 83 4.87 9.32 -0.99
N GLY A 84 4.37 9.81 -2.11
CA GLY A 84 3.89 11.18 -2.24
C GLY A 84 2.51 11.39 -1.59
N PHE A 85 1.60 10.43 -1.77
CA PHE A 85 0.24 10.50 -1.24
C PHE A 85 -0.30 9.10 -0.93
N LEU A 86 -1.26 9.05 0.01
CA LEU A 86 -2.08 7.88 0.32
C LEU A 86 -3.50 8.09 -0.21
N VAL A 87 -4.05 7.08 -0.87
CA VAL A 87 -5.43 7.05 -1.37
C VAL A 87 -6.14 5.84 -0.77
N GLY A 88 -7.22 6.09 -0.04
CA GLY A 88 -8.06 5.04 0.52
C GLY A 88 -9.51 5.51 0.61
N ASP A 89 -10.39 4.61 1.04
CA ASP A 89 -11.78 4.98 1.33
C ASP A 89 -11.88 5.90 2.57
N ASN A 90 -13.04 6.52 2.78
CA ASN A 90 -13.25 7.51 3.85
C ASN A 90 -13.55 6.88 5.23
N ARG A 91 -13.11 5.65 5.50
CA ARG A 91 -13.34 5.00 6.80
C ARG A 91 -12.55 5.70 7.91
N ALA A 92 -13.07 5.66 9.14
CA ALA A 92 -12.46 6.30 10.31
C ALA A 92 -10.97 5.93 10.50
N THR A 93 -10.60 4.66 10.31
CA THR A 93 -9.21 4.23 10.38
C THR A 93 -8.33 4.92 9.33
N ASN A 94 -8.82 5.07 8.09
CA ASN A 94 -8.07 5.71 7.01
C ASN A 94 -7.95 7.22 7.24
N GLN A 95 -8.99 7.86 7.78
CA GLN A 95 -8.89 9.24 8.24
C GLN A 95 -7.87 9.42 9.36
N SER A 96 -7.72 8.43 10.24
CA SER A 96 -6.69 8.42 11.28
C SER A 96 -5.29 8.25 10.69
N ILE A 97 -5.12 7.38 9.69
CA ILE A 97 -3.87 7.23 8.95
C ILE A 97 -3.48 8.56 8.29
N ALA A 98 -4.42 9.24 7.63
CA ALA A 98 -4.19 10.51 6.96
C ALA A 98 -3.80 11.67 7.90
N LYS A 99 -4.06 11.52 9.20
CA LYS A 99 -3.70 12.50 10.25
C LYS A 99 -2.47 12.09 11.06
N SER A 100 -1.93 10.91 10.80
CA SER A 100 -0.70 10.45 11.45
C SER A 100 0.46 11.36 11.04
N PRO A 101 1.32 11.77 11.99
CA PRO A 101 2.51 12.58 11.71
C PRO A 101 3.51 11.85 10.82
#